data_AF-A0A518C7Z6-F1
#
_entry.id   AF-A0A518C7Z6-F1
#
_cell.length_a   1.000
_cell.length_b   1.000
_cell.length_c   1.000
_cell.angle_alpha   90.00
_cell.angle_beta   90.00
_cell.angle_gamma   90.00
#
_symmetry.space_group_name_H-M   'P 1'
#
loop_
_entity.id
_entity.type
_entity.pdbx_description
1 polymer ?
#
loop_
_entity_poly.entity_id
_entity_poly.type
_entity_poly.pdbx_seq_one_letter_code
_entity_poly.pdbx_strand_id
1 'polypeptide(L)' 'MISISQLTKDALSLPPEERARLAQTLLESIDSSLPGAPDAELISVLKRRVKELDDGVVQAIPLAQAMEQARRSLQ' A
#
# COMPACT_ATOMS: atom_id res chain seq x y z
N MET A 1 8.38 20.20 21.45
CA MET A 1 8.68 19.20 20.41
C MET A 1 7.98 17.91 20.83
N ILE A 2 7.02 17.41 20.06
CA ILE A 2 6.30 16.15 20.37
C ILE A 2 7.27 14.99 20.11
N SER A 3 7.31 14.00 21.01
CA SER A 3 8.14 12.80 20.81
C SER A 3 7.43 11.81 19.87
N ILE A 4 8.21 10.98 19.16
CA ILE A 4 7.66 9.91 18.31
C ILE A 4 6.74 8.99 19.12
N SER A 5 7.13 8.64 20.36
CA SER A 5 6.31 7.79 21.23
C SER A 5 4.94 8.42 21.53
N GLN A 6 4.91 9.72 21.81
CA GLN A 6 3.66 10.45 22.05
C GLN A 6 2.80 10.50 20.78
N LEU A 7 3.40 10.82 19.63
CA LEU A 7 2.69 10.87 18.35
C LEU A 7 2.11 9.49 17.95
N THR A 8 2.87 8.42 18.16
CA THR A 8 2.40 7.04 17.91
C THR A 8 1.23 6.69 18.81
N LYS A 9 1.29 7.04 20.10
CA LYS A 9 0.18 6.80 21.03
C LYS A 9 -1.09 7.52 20.59
N ASP A 10 -0.97 8.78 20.17
CA ASP A 10 -2.10 9.57 19.72
C ASP A 10 -2.66 9.02 18.39
N ALA A 11 -1.80 8.64 17.43
CA ALA A 11 -2.21 8.01 16.19
C ALA A 11 -2.93 6.66 16.41
N LEU A 12 -2.46 5.83 17.34
CA LEU A 12 -3.09 4.55 17.67
C LEU A 12 -4.45 4.71 18.37
N SER A 13 -4.74 5.87 18.94
CA SER A 13 -6.04 6.18 19.54
C SER A 13 -7.15 6.48 18.51
N LEU A 14 -6.77 6.74 17.25
CA LEU A 14 -7.72 7.03 16.17
C LEU A 14 -8.55 5.80 15.78
N PRO A 15 -9.78 6.00 15.24
CA PRO A 15 -10.54 4.95 14.60
C PRO A 15 -9.76 4.25 13.47
N PRO A 16 -10.03 2.96 13.18
CA PRO A 16 -9.28 2.21 12.16
C PRO A 16 -9.19 2.89 10.79
N GLU A 17 -10.28 3.49 10.32
CA GLU A 17 -10.31 4.20 9.03
C GLU A 17 -9.43 5.46 9.02
N GLU A 18 -9.45 6.23 10.11
CA GLU A 18 -8.61 7.42 10.24
C GLU A 18 -7.14 7.05 10.38
N ARG A 19 -6.81 5.96 11.08
CA ARG A 19 -5.45 5.42 11.11
C ARG A 19 -4.96 5.02 9.73
N ALA A 20 -5.80 4.35 8.94
CA ALA A 20 -5.45 3.96 7.58
C ALA A 20 -5.16 5.20 6.70
N ARG A 21 -6.00 6.23 6.78
CA ARG A 21 -5.76 7.52 6.11
C ARG A 21 -4.45 8.17 6.55
N LEU A 22 -4.19 8.25 7.85
CA LEU A 22 -2.95 8.82 8.39
C LEU A 22 -1.71 8.04 7.92
N ALA A 23 -1.77 6.70 7.95
CA ALA A 23 -0.68 5.86 7.47
C ALA A 23 -0.37 6.11 5.99
N GLN A 24 -1.41 6.26 5.16
CA GLN A 24 -1.24 6.60 3.75
C GLN A 24 -0.55 7.96 3.58
N THR A 25 -1.03 9.01 4.26
CA THR A 25 -0.42 10.35 4.18
C THR A 25 1.05 10.34 4.61
N LEU A 26 1.39 9.59 5.66
CA LEU A 26 2.77 9.45 6.11
C LEU A 26 3.63 8.76 5.06
N LEU A 27 3.15 7.66 4.47
CA LEU A 27 3.85 6.96 3.40
C LEU A 27 4.09 7.85 2.18
N GLU A 28 3.09 8.63 1.77
CA GLU A 28 3.18 9.58 0.65
C GLU A 28 4.15 10.74 0.92
N SER A 29 4.46 11.04 2.18
CA SER A 29 5.39 12.10 2.58
C SER A 29 6.87 11.68 2.58
N ILE A 30 7.15 10.38 2.48
CA ILE A 30 8.52 9.86 2.52
C ILE A 30 9.22 10.24 1.20
N ASP A 31 10.37 10.90 1.30
CA ASP A 31 11.22 11.16 0.13
C ASP A 31 11.72 9.83 -0.46
N SER A 32 11.45 9.64 -1.75
CA SER A 32 11.86 8.48 -2.54
C SER A 32 13.38 8.22 -2.55
N SER A 33 14.22 9.20 -2.18
CA SER A 33 15.67 9.00 -2.07
C SER A 33 16.12 8.40 -0.72
N LEU A 34 15.23 8.21 0.24
CA LEU A 34 15.58 7.65 1.55
C LEU A 34 15.81 6.13 1.47
N PRO A 35 16.78 5.58 2.22
CA PRO A 35 16.94 4.13 2.34
C PRO A 35 15.64 3.50 2.88
N GLY A 36 15.03 2.61 2.10
CA GLY A 36 13.75 1.97 2.44
C GLY A 36 12.50 2.72 1.98
N ALA A 37 12.64 3.85 1.27
CA ALA A 37 11.52 4.45 0.54
C ALA A 37 11.07 3.51 -0.59
N PRO A 38 9.77 3.49 -0.95
CA PRO A 38 9.31 2.67 -2.05
C PRO A 38 9.93 3.15 -3.36
N ASP A 39 10.45 2.22 -4.15
CA ASP A 39 11.02 2.49 -5.47
C ASP A 39 10.02 3.28 -6.33
N ALA A 40 10.46 4.39 -6.92
CA ALA A 40 9.62 5.25 -7.76
C ALA A 40 9.00 4.46 -8.94
N GLU A 41 9.73 3.48 -9.49
CA GLU A 41 9.20 2.60 -10.53
C GLU A 41 8.10 1.68 -9.98
N LEU A 42 8.29 1.16 -8.78
CA LEU A 42 7.28 0.36 -8.09
C LEU A 42 6.02 1.19 -7.78
N ILE A 43 6.17 2.44 -7.31
CA ILE A 43 5.04 3.36 -7.07
C ILE A 43 4.27 3.61 -8.38
N SER A 44 4.98 3.83 -9.49
CA SER A 44 4.36 4.03 -10.81
C SER A 44 3.55 2.81 -11.24
N VAL A 45 4.12 1.60 -11.09
CA VAL A 45 3.44 0.34 -11.40
C VAL A 45 2.20 0.15 -10.53
N LEU A 46 2.29 0.42 -9.23
CA LEU A 46 1.16 0.30 -8.31
C LEU A 46 0.03 1.27 -8.67
N LYS A 47 0.35 2.55 -8.92
CA LYS A 47 -0.64 3.55 -9.34
C LYS A 47 -1.35 3.14 -10.64
N ARG A 48 -0.60 2.64 -11.63
CA ARG A 48 -1.18 2.14 -12.88
C ARG A 48 -2.10 0.93 -12.63
N ARG A 49 -1.66 -0.05 -11.85
CA ARG A 49 -2.43 -1.28 -11.55
C ARG A 49 -3.73 -0.99 -10.81
N VAL A 50 -3.72 -0.06 -9.84
CA VAL A 50 -4.93 0.38 -9.15
C VAL A 50 -5.90 1.02 -10.14
N LYS A 51 -5.41 1.94 -10.99
CA LYS A 51 -6.26 2.57 -12.00
C LYS A 51 -6.86 1.56 -13.00
N GLU A 52 -6.07 0.59 -13.47
CA GLU A 52 -6.56 -0.47 -14.36
C GLU A 52 -7.68 -1.30 -13.71
N LEU A 53 -7.62 -1.54 -12.40
CA LEU A 53 -8.68 -2.21 -11.65
C LEU A 53 -9.93 -1.33 -11.51
N ASP A 54 -9.76 -0.06 -11.13
CA ASP A 54 -10.87 0.88 -10.94
C ASP A 54 -11.61 1.17 -12.24
N ASP A 55 -10.89 1.29 -13.35
CA ASP A 55 -11.45 1.50 -14.70
C ASP A 55 -12.03 0.20 -15.31
N GLY A 56 -11.84 -0.95 -14.65
CA GLY A 56 -12.28 -2.26 -15.16
C GLY A 56 -11.49 -2.76 -16.38
N VAL A 57 -10.33 -2.17 -16.66
CA VAL A 57 -9.41 -2.61 -17.73
C VAL A 57 -8.90 -4.02 -17.46
N VAL A 58 -8.73 -4.37 -16.18
CA VAL A 58 -8.38 -5.72 -15.74
C VAL A 58 -9.43 -6.26 -14.77
N GLN A 59 -9.74 -7.55 -14.87
CA GLN A 59 -10.70 -8.20 -13.99
C GLN A 59 -9.98 -8.97 -12.89
N ALA A 60 -10.28 -8.63 -11.63
CA ALA A 60 -9.78 -9.38 -10.49
C ALA A 60 -10.39 -10.79 -10.43
N ILE A 61 -9.60 -11.77 -9.99
CA ILE A 61 -10.06 -13.13 -9.70
C ILE A 61 -10.00 -13.38 -8.18
N PRO A 62 -10.80 -14.31 -7.63
CA PRO A 62 -10.69 -14.69 -6.23
C PRO A 62 -9.26 -15.17 -5.87
N LEU A 63 -8.78 -14.78 -4.69
CA LEU A 63 -7.42 -15.09 -4.23
C LEU A 63 -7.10 -16.60 -4.30
N ALA A 64 -8.06 -17.45 -3.94
CA ALA A 64 -7.88 -18.90 -4.01
C ALA A 64 -7.57 -19.39 -5.44
N GLN A 65 -8.23 -18.81 -6.45
CA GLN A 65 -7.98 -19.13 -7.86
C GLN A 65 -6.61 -18.60 -8.31
N ALA A 66 -6.25 -17.38 -7.93
CA ALA A 66 -4.94 -16.79 -8.26
C ALA A 66 -3.78 -17.65 -7.70
N MET A 67 -3.89 -18.07 -6.44
CA MET A 67 -2.87 -18.90 -5.79
C MET A 67 -2.73 -20.28 -6.44
N GLU A 68 -3.84 -20.87 -6.88
CA GLU A 68 -3.81 -22.15 -7.61
C GLU A 68 -3.10 -22.00 -8.97
N GLN A 69 -3.42 -20.96 -9.74
CA GLN A 69 -2.77 -20.69 -11.02
C GLN A 69 -1.26 -20.47 -10.84
N ALA A 70 -0.85 -19.68 -9.83
CA ALA A 70 0.57 -19.43 -9.55
C ALA A 70 1.33 -20.73 -9.23
N ARG A 71 0.75 -21.63 -8.43
CA ARG A 71 1.37 -22.94 -8.13
C ARG A 71 1.54 -23.79 -9.38
N ARG A 72 0.54 -23.81 -10.27
CA ARG A 72 0.62 -24.54 -11.54
C ARG A 72 1.69 -24.00 -12.48
N SER A 73 1.92 -22.69 -12.50
CA SER A 73 2.94 -22.07 -13.34
C SER A 73 4.38 -22.32 -12.90
N LEU A 74 4.59 -22.95 -11.74
CA LEU A 74 5.90 -23.29 -11.18
C LEU A 74 6.29 -24.77 -11.38
N GLN A 75 5.44 -25.58 -12.03
CA GLN A 75 5.68 -26.98 -12.39
C GLN A 75 6.13 -27.11 -13.83
#